data_AF-A0A355BK95-F1
#
_entry.id   AF-A0A355BK95-F1
#
_cell.length_a   1.000
_cell.length_b   1.000
_cell.length_c   1.000
_cell.angle_alpha   90.00
_cell.angle_beta   90.00
_cell.angle_gamma   90.00
#
_symmetry.space_group_name_H-M   'P 1'
#
loop_
_entity.id
_entity.type
_entity.pdbx_description
1 polymer ?
#
loop_
_entity_poly.entity_id
_entity_poly.type
_entity_poly.pdbx_seq_one_letter_code
_entity_poly.pdbx_strand_id
1 'polypeptide(L)'
;MMEYKYQLATPLALRVIGPWLSASENIDSKSMMVAKQLSACTLLQEDAMLQELINTLEASANRRIIVIGHDNADSDAIGAGFAVAELLGAPLAIPNKISPPAIEFAAALKKDIIFQPQLTNYDLAVIVDTASQKQLPGITLDQYVIIDHHKYNELMEGTLADVHEPLDSTCQLVYRLYLTVGRPISKKVALALAGGIVGDTVGLTKASGQAILELGQILKAGGIELQTVLGAMKISRRMDKFKRLRAASHLQLYEIGDLAFCVGPIEHDYLFYTTSLFIELGADLALAYAQEDHRLCLRLAKSRNSQAHCHALA
;
A
#
# COMPACT_ATOMS: atom_id res chain seq x y z
N MET A 1 -11.97 25.62 37.75
CA MET A 1 -11.10 25.73 36.56
C MET A 1 -10.31 24.44 36.40
N MET A 2 -10.81 23.55 35.55
CA MET A 2 -10.05 22.46 34.94
C MET A 2 -10.70 22.27 33.57
N GLU A 3 -10.14 22.94 32.55
CA GLU A 3 -10.56 22.78 31.16
C GLU A 3 -10.07 21.42 30.66
N TYR A 4 -11.00 20.47 30.50
CA TYR A 4 -10.75 19.29 29.69
C TYR A 4 -10.89 19.68 28.22
N LYS A 5 -9.75 19.90 27.54
CA LYS A 5 -9.71 19.99 26.07
C LYS A 5 -10.03 18.61 25.50
N TYR A 6 -11.27 18.42 25.06
CA TYR A 6 -11.65 17.26 24.25
C TYR A 6 -10.89 17.32 22.91
N GLN A 7 -9.98 16.37 22.69
CA GLN A 7 -9.40 16.12 21.37
C GLN A 7 -10.54 15.73 20.41
N LEU A 8 -10.59 16.42 19.27
CA LEU A 8 -11.62 16.33 18.25
C LEU A 8 -11.85 14.87 17.82
N ALA A 9 -13.11 14.45 17.95
CA ALA A 9 -13.57 13.13 17.57
C ALA A 9 -13.57 12.97 16.03
N THR A 10 -13.13 11.81 15.56
CA THR A 10 -13.08 11.43 14.15
C THR A 10 -14.48 11.38 13.50
N PRO A 11 -14.58 11.45 12.16
CA PRO A 11 -15.87 11.43 11.42
C PRO A 11 -16.78 10.23 11.75
N LEU A 12 -16.21 9.11 12.21
CA LEU A 12 -16.95 7.91 12.61
C LEU A 12 -17.71 8.11 13.94
N ALA A 13 -17.15 8.88 14.88
CA ALA A 13 -17.80 9.19 16.16
C ALA A 13 -19.10 9.99 15.95
N LEU A 14 -19.12 10.91 14.99
CA LEU A 14 -20.33 11.68 14.67
C LEU A 14 -21.42 10.82 14.00
N ARG A 15 -21.05 9.75 13.31
CA ARG A 15 -21.99 8.80 12.67
C ARG A 15 -22.58 7.79 13.65
N VAL A 16 -21.79 7.31 14.61
CA VAL A 16 -22.22 6.30 15.60
C VAL A 16 -22.93 6.96 16.78
N ILE A 17 -22.43 8.10 17.24
CA ILE A 17 -22.96 8.81 18.41
C ILE A 17 -23.99 9.87 18.00
N GLY A 18 -24.10 10.24 16.71
CA GLY A 18 -25.10 11.21 16.22
C GLY A 18 -26.54 10.92 16.64
N PRO A 19 -27.02 9.66 16.59
CA PRO A 19 -28.34 9.27 17.11
C PRO A 19 -28.44 9.28 18.65
N TRP A 20 -27.32 9.23 19.37
CA TRP A 20 -27.24 9.30 20.84
C TRP A 20 -27.11 10.75 21.35
N LEU A 21 -26.45 11.63 20.58
CA LEU A 21 -26.25 13.04 20.90
C LEU A 21 -27.52 13.87 20.70
N SER A 22 -28.45 13.43 19.84
CA SER A 22 -29.81 14.00 19.78
C SER A 22 -30.63 13.76 21.06
N ALA A 23 -30.15 12.91 21.97
CA ALA A 23 -30.75 12.68 23.29
C ALA A 23 -30.06 13.43 24.43
N SER A 24 -28.96 14.16 24.17
CA SER A 24 -28.29 14.99 25.18
C SER A 24 -28.40 16.47 24.81
N GLU A 25 -29.29 17.18 25.49
CA GLU A 25 -29.41 18.64 25.44
C GLU A 25 -28.13 19.30 26.01
N ASN A 26 -27.08 19.50 25.19
CA ASN A 26 -26.06 20.58 25.36
C ASN A 26 -24.84 20.45 24.41
N ILE A 27 -25.06 20.29 23.10
CA ILE A 27 -24.01 20.59 22.12
C ILE A 27 -24.43 21.84 21.36
N ASP A 28 -23.68 22.93 21.55
CA ASP A 28 -23.94 24.22 20.92
C ASP A 28 -24.05 24.06 19.39
N SER A 29 -25.18 24.52 18.85
CA SER A 29 -25.60 24.35 17.46
C SER A 29 -24.58 24.92 16.46
N LYS A 30 -23.78 25.90 16.88
CA LYS A 30 -22.69 26.47 16.08
C LYS A 30 -21.55 25.48 15.84
N SER A 31 -21.14 24.71 16.84
CA SER A 31 -20.06 23.73 16.73
C SER A 31 -20.44 22.58 15.79
N MET A 32 -21.71 22.16 15.83
CA MET A 32 -22.24 21.13 14.94
C MET A 32 -22.40 21.62 13.49
N MET A 33 -22.73 22.90 13.29
CA MET A 33 -22.81 23.51 11.95
C MET A 33 -21.42 23.63 11.32
N VAL A 34 -20.42 24.07 12.08
CA VAL A 34 -19.03 24.17 11.62
C VAL A 34 -18.46 22.79 11.30
N ALA A 35 -18.70 21.76 12.12
CA ALA A 35 -18.26 20.39 11.83
C ALA A 35 -18.90 19.82 10.54
N LYS A 36 -20.19 20.08 10.31
CA LYS A 36 -20.88 19.70 9.06
C LYS A 36 -20.34 20.47 7.85
N GLN A 37 -20.09 21.77 7.97
CA GLN A 37 -19.52 22.58 6.89
C GLN A 37 -18.08 22.17 6.57
N LEU A 38 -17.27 21.86 7.58
CA LEU A 38 -15.89 21.37 7.37
C LEU A 38 -15.89 20.00 6.70
N SER A 39 -16.71 19.05 7.17
CA SER A 39 -16.83 17.72 6.55
C SER A 39 -17.38 17.79 5.12
N ALA A 40 -18.33 18.70 4.85
CA ALA A 40 -18.82 18.94 3.49
C ALA A 40 -17.75 19.62 2.61
N CYS A 41 -16.98 20.58 3.14
CA CYS A 41 -15.87 21.20 2.42
C CYS A 41 -14.79 20.18 2.05
N THR A 42 -14.43 19.25 2.94
CA THR A 42 -13.43 18.21 2.64
C THR A 42 -13.91 17.27 1.54
N LEU A 43 -15.16 16.79 1.61
CA LEU A 43 -15.77 15.97 0.55
C LEU A 43 -15.84 16.72 -0.80
N LEU A 44 -16.19 18.00 -0.77
CA LEU A 44 -16.23 18.85 -1.98
C LEU A 44 -14.84 19.12 -2.56
N GLN A 45 -13.79 19.19 -1.73
CA GLN A 45 -12.41 19.34 -2.17
C GLN A 45 -11.83 18.04 -2.77
N GLU A 46 -12.09 16.90 -2.13
CA GLU A 46 -11.74 15.58 -2.67
C GLU A 46 -12.40 15.34 -4.03
N ASP A 47 -13.69 15.66 -4.15
CA ASP A 47 -14.42 15.57 -5.42
C ASP A 47 -13.80 16.51 -6.48
N ALA A 48 -13.32 17.70 -6.12
CA ALA A 48 -12.72 18.62 -7.07
C ALA A 48 -11.38 18.11 -7.64
N MET A 49 -10.48 17.60 -6.80
CA MET A 49 -9.19 17.05 -7.24
C MET A 49 -9.38 15.80 -8.12
N LEU A 50 -10.28 14.90 -7.72
CA LEU A 50 -10.64 13.74 -8.53
C LEU A 50 -11.21 14.15 -9.88
N GLN A 51 -12.07 15.17 -9.93
CA GLN A 51 -12.62 15.66 -11.20
C GLN A 51 -11.57 16.35 -12.07
N GLU A 52 -10.63 17.10 -11.50
CA GLU A 52 -9.51 17.69 -12.24
C GLU A 52 -8.61 16.62 -12.87
N LEU A 53 -8.30 15.56 -12.11
CA LEU A 53 -7.58 14.41 -12.64
C LEU A 53 -8.35 13.73 -13.78
N ILE A 54 -9.65 13.47 -13.59
CA ILE A 54 -10.50 12.85 -14.63
C ILE A 54 -10.52 13.70 -15.89
N ASN A 55 -10.76 15.01 -15.77
CA ASN A 55 -10.76 15.93 -16.91
C ASN A 55 -9.42 15.92 -17.65
N THR A 56 -8.31 15.88 -16.92
CA THR A 56 -6.96 15.80 -17.49
C THR A 56 -6.72 14.48 -18.23
N LEU A 57 -7.20 13.36 -17.67
CA LEU A 57 -7.12 12.05 -18.30
C LEU A 57 -8.03 11.95 -19.54
N GLU A 58 -9.24 12.51 -19.49
CA GLU A 58 -10.17 12.56 -20.62
C GLU A 58 -9.64 13.45 -21.76
N ALA A 59 -9.09 14.62 -21.44
CA ALA A 59 -8.41 15.48 -22.40
C ALA A 59 -7.20 14.79 -23.05
N SER A 60 -6.64 13.79 -22.37
CA SER A 60 -5.52 12.96 -22.81
C SER A 60 -5.94 11.63 -23.44
N ALA A 61 -7.23 11.39 -23.71
CA ALA A 61 -7.73 10.09 -24.18
C ALA A 61 -7.09 9.58 -25.50
N ASN A 62 -6.57 10.48 -26.34
CA ASN A 62 -5.88 10.12 -27.59
C ASN A 62 -4.35 10.00 -27.43
N ARG A 63 -3.82 10.15 -26.21
CA ARG A 63 -2.40 10.05 -25.91
C ARG A 63 -2.01 8.62 -25.53
N ARG A 64 -0.76 8.27 -25.77
CA ARG A 64 -0.17 7.02 -25.29
C ARG A 64 0.15 7.19 -23.81
N ILE A 65 -0.64 6.56 -22.94
CA ILE A 65 -0.49 6.65 -21.49
C ILE A 65 0.31 5.44 -20.98
N ILE A 66 1.13 5.65 -19.96
CA ILE A 66 1.77 4.59 -19.16
C ILE A 66 1.50 4.84 -17.67
N VAL A 67 1.23 3.78 -16.92
CA VAL A 67 1.08 3.85 -15.46
C VAL A 67 2.36 3.36 -14.81
N ILE A 68 2.91 4.13 -13.87
CA ILE A 68 4.21 3.86 -13.26
C ILE A 68 4.09 3.89 -11.74
N GLY A 69 4.45 2.79 -11.08
CA GLY A 69 4.65 2.74 -9.63
C GLY A 69 6.12 2.95 -9.25
N HIS A 70 6.39 3.13 -7.96
CA HIS A 70 7.75 3.33 -7.45
C HIS A 70 8.66 2.09 -7.64
N ASP A 71 9.99 2.29 -7.54
CA ASP A 71 10.93 1.18 -7.51
C ASP A 71 10.84 0.37 -6.21
N ASN A 72 11.17 -0.91 -6.26
CA ASN A 72 10.90 -1.84 -5.18
C ASN A 72 9.40 -1.83 -4.82
N ALA A 73 8.56 -1.86 -5.86
CA ALA A 73 7.11 -1.71 -5.78
C ALA A 73 6.50 -2.70 -4.79
N ASP A 74 5.73 -2.22 -3.84
CA ASP A 74 4.98 -3.06 -2.92
C ASP A 74 3.56 -3.34 -3.43
N SER A 75 2.72 -3.92 -2.58
CA SER A 75 1.36 -4.28 -2.98
C SER A 75 0.48 -3.08 -3.26
N ASP A 76 0.74 -1.90 -2.68
CA ASP A 76 -0.10 -0.73 -2.93
C ASP A 76 0.26 -0.09 -4.27
N ALA A 77 1.54 0.12 -4.56
CA ALA A 77 2.00 0.52 -5.90
C ALA A 77 1.53 -0.41 -7.01
N ILE A 78 1.66 -1.73 -6.81
CA ILE A 78 1.22 -2.73 -7.78
C ILE A 78 -0.31 -2.76 -7.89
N GLY A 79 -1.02 -2.65 -6.76
CA GLY A 79 -2.48 -2.68 -6.73
C GLY A 79 -3.11 -1.46 -7.39
N ALA A 80 -2.67 -0.27 -6.99
CA ALA A 80 -3.10 1.01 -7.53
C ALA A 80 -2.74 1.10 -9.01
N GLY A 81 -1.49 0.77 -9.36
CA GLY A 81 -1.00 0.79 -10.73
C GLY A 81 -1.77 -0.17 -11.64
N PHE A 82 -2.07 -1.39 -11.16
CA PHE A 82 -2.88 -2.35 -11.90
C PHE A 82 -4.29 -1.79 -12.16
N ALA A 83 -4.96 -1.28 -11.13
CA ALA A 83 -6.32 -0.80 -11.24
C ALA A 83 -6.42 0.41 -12.19
N VAL A 84 -5.50 1.38 -12.07
CA VAL A 84 -5.44 2.52 -13.00
C VAL A 84 -5.12 2.07 -14.43
N ALA A 85 -4.19 1.12 -14.60
CA ALA A 85 -3.86 0.57 -15.91
C ALA A 85 -5.06 -0.12 -16.58
N GLU A 86 -5.87 -0.86 -15.82
CA GLU A 86 -7.10 -1.47 -16.32
C GLU A 86 -8.18 -0.43 -16.65
N LEU A 87 -8.28 0.65 -15.86
CA LEU A 87 -9.21 1.75 -16.11
C LEU A 87 -8.90 2.47 -17.43
N LEU A 88 -7.62 2.70 -17.70
CA LEU A 88 -7.14 3.47 -18.85
C LEU A 88 -6.79 2.61 -20.09
N GLY A 89 -6.76 1.29 -19.95
CA GLY A 89 -6.24 0.39 -21.01
C GLY A 89 -4.75 0.59 -21.28
N ALA A 90 -3.98 0.98 -20.26
CA ALA A 90 -2.57 1.32 -20.35
C ALA A 90 -1.66 0.18 -19.85
N PRO A 91 -0.37 0.16 -20.23
CA PRO A 91 0.63 -0.69 -19.59
C PRO A 91 0.96 -0.20 -18.17
N LEU A 92 1.26 -1.16 -17.29
CA LEU A 92 1.83 -0.91 -15.96
C LEU A 92 3.34 -1.12 -16.02
N ALA A 93 4.10 -0.20 -15.44
CA ALA A 93 5.54 -0.27 -15.36
C ALA A 93 6.07 0.08 -13.96
N ILE A 94 7.28 -0.38 -13.69
CA ILE A 94 8.06 0.00 -12.51
C ILE A 94 9.54 0.15 -12.89
N PRO A 95 10.34 0.93 -12.14
CA PRO A 95 11.74 1.17 -12.46
C PRO A 95 12.59 -0.09 -12.53
N ASN A 96 12.73 -0.89 -11.46
CA ASN A 96 13.64 -2.04 -11.49
C ASN A 96 13.06 -3.33 -10.95
N LYS A 97 12.40 -3.32 -9.79
CA LYS A 97 12.00 -4.58 -9.13
C LYS A 97 10.72 -4.45 -8.31
N ILE A 98 10.04 -5.59 -8.15
CA ILE A 98 8.95 -5.75 -7.20
C ILE A 98 9.56 -6.07 -5.84
N SER A 99 9.01 -5.49 -4.77
CA SER A 99 9.42 -5.82 -3.41
C SER A 99 9.15 -7.30 -3.13
N PRO A 100 10.03 -8.00 -2.41
CA PRO A 100 9.84 -9.42 -2.12
C PRO A 100 8.48 -9.82 -1.50
N PRO A 101 7.87 -9.02 -0.58
CA PRO A 101 6.53 -9.32 -0.08
C PRO A 101 5.43 -9.31 -1.15
N ALA A 102 5.57 -8.49 -2.20
CA ALA A 102 4.54 -8.27 -3.22
C ALA A 102 4.66 -9.20 -4.45
N ILE A 103 5.71 -10.03 -4.54
CA ILE A 103 5.95 -10.89 -5.71
C ILE A 103 4.79 -11.85 -5.98
N GLU A 104 4.30 -12.55 -4.95
CA GLU A 104 3.18 -13.50 -5.10
C GLU A 104 1.88 -12.78 -5.45
N PHE A 105 1.68 -11.59 -4.88
CA PHE A 105 0.54 -10.75 -5.17
C PHE A 105 0.54 -10.28 -6.63
N ALA A 106 1.67 -9.76 -7.12
CA ALA A 106 1.81 -9.37 -8.53
C ALA A 106 1.59 -10.55 -9.49
N ALA A 107 2.14 -11.73 -9.15
CA ALA A 107 1.92 -12.95 -9.94
C ALA A 107 0.44 -13.37 -9.98
N ALA A 108 -0.30 -13.20 -8.88
CA ALA A 108 -1.72 -13.53 -8.82
C ALA A 108 -2.58 -12.62 -9.72
N LEU A 109 -2.19 -11.36 -9.93
CA LEU A 109 -2.89 -10.43 -10.84
C LEU A 109 -2.72 -10.81 -12.32
N LYS A 110 -1.62 -11.51 -12.66
CA LYS A 110 -1.26 -11.93 -14.02
C LYS A 110 -1.26 -10.76 -15.01
N LYS A 111 -0.70 -9.62 -14.58
CA LYS A 111 -0.45 -8.46 -15.45
C LYS A 111 1.01 -8.48 -15.84
N ASP A 112 1.27 -8.20 -17.11
CA ASP A 112 2.63 -7.95 -17.56
C ASP A 112 3.06 -6.58 -17.04
N ILE A 113 4.13 -6.56 -16.24
CA ILE A 113 4.74 -5.35 -15.70
C ILE A 113 5.99 -5.07 -16.51
N ILE A 114 6.07 -3.86 -17.06
CA ILE A 114 7.26 -3.40 -17.79
C ILE A 114 8.29 -2.93 -16.75
N PHE A 115 9.50 -3.47 -16.84
CA PHE A 115 10.63 -3.04 -16.04
C PHE A 115 11.49 -2.06 -16.86
N GLN A 116 12.05 -1.04 -16.21
CA GLN A 116 12.90 -0.03 -16.83
C GLN A 116 12.24 0.62 -18.07
N PRO A 117 11.03 1.19 -17.92
CA PRO A 117 10.28 1.71 -19.06
C PRO A 117 11.01 2.86 -19.75
N GLN A 118 10.99 2.86 -21.08
CA GLN A 118 11.41 3.99 -21.89
C GLN A 118 10.21 4.91 -22.15
N LEU A 119 10.24 6.11 -21.55
CA LEU A 119 9.11 7.04 -21.63
C LEU A 119 8.96 7.75 -22.98
N THR A 120 9.95 7.69 -23.87
CA THR A 120 9.91 8.31 -25.21
C THR A 120 8.75 7.80 -26.09
N ASN A 121 8.16 6.65 -25.74
CA ASN A 121 7.04 6.05 -26.45
C ASN A 121 5.66 6.43 -25.88
N TYR A 122 5.63 7.30 -24.86
CA TYR A 122 4.41 7.69 -24.16
C TYR A 122 4.33 9.21 -24.07
N ASP A 123 3.11 9.74 -24.12
CA ASP A 123 2.85 11.18 -24.12
C ASP A 123 2.32 11.67 -22.76
N LEU A 124 2.00 10.74 -21.84
CA LEU A 124 1.61 11.04 -20.45
C LEU A 124 1.96 9.86 -19.54
N ALA A 125 2.58 10.15 -18.39
CA ALA A 125 2.77 9.17 -17.31
C ALA A 125 1.75 9.39 -16.18
N VAL A 126 1.12 8.32 -15.71
CA VAL A 126 0.32 8.33 -14.48
C VAL A 126 1.17 7.71 -13.37
N ILE A 127 1.58 8.53 -12.41
CA ILE A 127 2.44 8.12 -11.31
C ILE A 127 1.56 7.73 -10.13
N VAL A 128 1.75 6.51 -9.62
CA VAL A 128 0.99 5.99 -8.48
C VAL A 128 1.93 5.68 -7.32
N ASP A 129 1.47 5.95 -6.09
CA ASP A 129 2.14 5.55 -4.85
C ASP A 129 3.63 5.95 -4.81
N THR A 130 3.95 7.14 -5.31
CA THR A 130 5.32 7.60 -5.48
C THR A 130 5.43 9.05 -5.04
N ALA A 131 6.27 9.29 -4.03
CA ALA A 131 6.36 10.59 -3.38
C ALA A 131 7.61 11.40 -3.76
N SER A 132 8.57 10.80 -4.48
CA SER A 132 9.84 11.46 -4.80
C SER A 132 10.50 10.92 -6.06
N GLN A 133 11.33 11.75 -6.70
CA GLN A 133 12.11 11.34 -7.88
C GLN A 133 13.11 10.21 -7.57
N LYS A 134 13.54 10.07 -6.31
CA LYS A 134 14.44 9.00 -5.86
C LYS A 134 13.80 7.61 -5.98
N GLN A 135 12.47 7.56 -5.91
CA GLN A 135 11.69 6.34 -6.11
C GLN A 135 11.50 5.97 -7.58
N LEU A 136 11.96 6.81 -8.51
CA LEU A 136 11.89 6.61 -9.97
C LEU A 136 13.29 6.61 -10.61
N PRO A 137 14.22 5.73 -10.17
CA PRO A 137 15.57 5.69 -10.70
C PRO A 137 15.57 5.39 -12.21
N GLY A 138 16.31 6.19 -12.98
CA GLY A 138 16.43 6.04 -14.43
C GLY A 138 15.21 6.53 -15.22
N ILE A 139 14.22 7.13 -14.57
CA ILE A 139 13.02 7.68 -15.20
C ILE A 139 13.03 9.19 -15.04
N THR A 140 12.98 9.93 -16.15
CA THR A 140 12.79 11.39 -16.14
C THR A 140 11.36 11.69 -16.53
N LEU A 141 10.62 12.37 -15.66
CA LEU A 141 9.24 12.78 -15.92
C LEU A 141 9.20 14.08 -16.73
N ASP A 142 8.25 14.18 -17.66
CA ASP A 142 7.96 15.39 -18.44
C ASP A 142 6.48 15.75 -18.27
N GLN A 143 5.59 15.04 -18.97
CA GLN A 143 4.14 15.19 -18.82
C GLN A 143 3.60 14.08 -17.93
N TYR A 144 3.10 14.41 -16.74
CA TYR A 144 2.62 13.41 -15.79
C TYR A 144 1.53 13.92 -14.86
N VAL A 145 0.75 12.98 -14.32
CA VAL A 145 -0.24 13.17 -13.24
C VAL A 145 0.10 12.26 -12.06
N ILE A 146 -0.38 12.59 -10.86
CA ILE A 146 -0.10 11.84 -9.63
C ILE A 146 -1.36 11.32 -8.96
N ILE A 147 -1.29 10.09 -8.43
CA ILE A 147 -2.23 9.55 -7.45
C ILE A 147 -1.42 8.99 -6.28
N ASP A 148 -1.46 9.60 -5.11
CA ASP A 148 -0.55 9.23 -4.03
C ASP A 148 -1.13 9.54 -2.64
N HIS A 149 -0.76 8.73 -1.65
CA HIS A 149 -1.25 8.86 -0.28
C HIS A 149 -0.18 9.27 0.75
N HIS A 150 1.07 9.49 0.34
CA HIS A 150 2.12 9.84 1.29
C HIS A 150 1.83 11.21 1.93
N LYS A 151 2.23 11.43 3.20
CA LYS A 151 1.97 12.73 3.86
C LYS A 151 2.57 13.94 3.12
N TYR A 152 3.69 13.74 2.44
CA TYR A 152 4.38 14.75 1.64
C TYR A 152 4.80 14.13 0.31
N ASN A 153 4.59 14.85 -0.79
CA ASN A 153 4.97 14.40 -2.12
C ASN A 153 5.69 15.52 -2.87
N GLU A 154 6.95 15.30 -3.21
CA GLU A 154 7.83 16.26 -3.89
C GLU A 154 7.51 16.40 -5.38
N LEU A 155 6.81 15.41 -5.96
CA LEU A 155 6.49 15.36 -7.38
C LEU A 155 5.26 16.20 -7.75
N MET A 156 4.48 16.68 -6.77
CA MET A 156 3.31 17.51 -7.04
C MET A 156 3.68 18.84 -7.69
N GLU A 157 4.90 19.35 -7.44
CA GLU A 157 5.38 20.57 -8.08
C GLU A 157 5.73 20.28 -9.57
N GLY A 158 4.85 20.68 -10.48
CA GLY A 158 5.03 20.53 -11.92
C GLY A 158 4.21 19.41 -12.58
N THR A 159 3.34 18.74 -11.82
CA THR A 159 2.37 17.80 -12.37
C THR A 159 1.22 18.52 -13.09
N LEU A 160 0.57 17.86 -14.04
CA LEU A 160 -0.59 18.40 -14.75
C LEU A 160 -1.88 18.37 -13.90
N ALA A 161 -1.98 17.37 -13.01
CA ALA A 161 -3.06 17.19 -12.05
C ALA A 161 -2.63 16.15 -11.01
N ASP A 162 -3.15 16.26 -9.80
CA ASP A 162 -2.87 15.31 -8.72
C ASP A 162 -4.12 14.96 -7.91
N VAL A 163 -4.11 13.75 -7.37
CA VAL A 163 -4.98 13.32 -6.28
C VAL A 163 -4.07 12.89 -5.15
N HIS A 164 -3.96 13.76 -4.14
CA HIS A 164 -3.07 13.58 -3.00
C HIS A 164 -3.85 13.68 -1.69
N GLU A 165 -3.99 12.56 -0.98
CA GLU A 165 -4.67 12.53 0.32
C GLU A 165 -4.00 11.52 1.25
N PRO A 166 -3.66 11.88 2.49
CA PRO A 166 -2.97 11.00 3.43
C PRO A 166 -3.88 9.92 4.05
N LEU A 167 -4.37 9.02 3.19
CA LEU A 167 -5.12 7.81 3.53
C LEU A 167 -4.18 6.67 3.92
N ASP A 168 -4.73 5.52 4.29
CA ASP A 168 -3.91 4.36 4.64
C ASP A 168 -3.26 3.70 3.42
N SER A 169 -3.76 3.95 2.20
CA SER A 169 -3.19 3.42 0.96
C SER A 169 -3.64 4.21 -0.29
N THR A 170 -2.82 4.24 -1.34
CA THR A 170 -3.14 4.79 -2.67
C THR A 170 -4.28 4.01 -3.33
N CYS A 171 -4.42 2.71 -3.08
CA CYS A 171 -5.57 1.93 -3.56
C CYS A 171 -6.92 2.47 -3.06
N GLN A 172 -6.99 3.17 -1.92
CA GLN A 172 -8.21 3.85 -1.49
C GLN A 172 -8.58 5.01 -2.43
N LEU A 173 -7.59 5.79 -2.84
CA LEU A 173 -7.77 6.87 -3.82
C LEU A 173 -8.23 6.32 -5.19
N VAL A 174 -7.60 5.24 -5.65
CA VAL A 174 -7.98 4.59 -6.91
C VAL A 174 -9.38 3.96 -6.81
N TYR A 175 -9.77 3.43 -5.66
CA TYR A 175 -11.14 2.97 -5.43
C TYR A 175 -12.15 4.13 -5.59
N ARG A 176 -11.89 5.29 -5.00
CA ARG A 176 -12.73 6.48 -5.17
C ARG A 176 -12.78 6.92 -6.64
N LEU A 177 -11.66 6.90 -7.36
CA LEU A 177 -11.63 7.16 -8.81
C LEU A 177 -12.56 6.23 -9.60
N TYR A 178 -12.57 4.92 -9.28
CA TYR A 178 -13.50 3.97 -9.90
C TYR A 178 -14.97 4.32 -9.65
N LEU A 179 -15.30 4.77 -8.43
CA LEU A 179 -16.66 5.21 -8.09
C LEU A 179 -17.05 6.47 -8.87
N THR A 180 -16.16 7.46 -8.94
CA THR A 180 -16.43 8.75 -9.61
C THR A 180 -16.62 8.55 -11.12
N VAL A 181 -15.80 7.71 -11.75
CA VAL A 181 -15.93 7.39 -13.19
C VAL A 181 -17.11 6.43 -13.46
N GLY A 182 -17.65 5.77 -12.43
CA GLY A 182 -18.77 4.83 -12.58
C GLY A 182 -18.39 3.52 -13.29
N ARG A 183 -17.11 3.15 -13.27
CA ARG A 183 -16.63 1.90 -13.90
C ARG A 183 -16.82 0.71 -12.96
N PRO A 184 -17.27 -0.44 -13.45
CA PRO A 184 -17.46 -1.62 -12.61
C PRO A 184 -16.12 -2.17 -12.12
N ILE A 185 -16.08 -2.54 -10.85
CA ILE A 185 -14.92 -3.19 -10.24
C ILE A 185 -14.96 -4.67 -10.59
N SER A 186 -14.04 -5.12 -11.44
CA SER A 186 -13.89 -6.54 -11.77
C SER A 186 -13.26 -7.33 -10.62
N LYS A 187 -13.35 -8.67 -10.66
CA LYS A 187 -12.66 -9.54 -9.69
C LYS A 187 -11.16 -9.25 -9.55
N LYS A 188 -10.49 -8.97 -10.66
CA LYS A 188 -9.04 -8.66 -10.66
C LYS A 188 -8.75 -7.27 -10.09
N VAL A 189 -9.56 -6.27 -10.45
CA VAL A 189 -9.43 -4.92 -9.89
C VAL A 189 -9.70 -4.94 -8.39
N ALA A 190 -10.72 -5.66 -7.93
CA ALA A 190 -10.97 -5.83 -6.51
C ALA A 190 -9.81 -6.52 -5.79
N LEU A 191 -9.22 -7.56 -6.38
CA LEU A 191 -8.04 -8.22 -5.82
C LEU A 191 -6.86 -7.24 -5.71
N ALA A 192 -6.64 -6.42 -6.74
CA ALA A 192 -5.58 -5.42 -6.78
C ALA A 192 -5.76 -4.37 -5.68
N LEU A 193 -6.92 -3.71 -5.65
CA LEU A 193 -7.22 -2.66 -4.68
C LEU A 193 -7.20 -3.20 -3.24
N ALA A 194 -7.83 -4.35 -3.00
CA ALA A 194 -7.85 -4.96 -1.68
C ALA A 194 -6.45 -5.39 -1.21
N GLY A 195 -5.61 -5.89 -2.11
CA GLY A 195 -4.24 -6.29 -1.80
C GLY A 195 -3.36 -5.12 -1.39
N GLY A 196 -3.49 -3.97 -2.05
CA GLY A 196 -2.79 -2.75 -1.67
C GLY A 196 -3.19 -2.25 -0.28
N ILE A 197 -4.51 -2.14 -0.03
CA ILE A 197 -5.03 -1.75 1.30
C ILE A 197 -4.52 -2.71 2.39
N VAL A 198 -4.60 -4.02 2.17
CA VAL A 198 -4.11 -5.03 3.14
C VAL A 198 -2.60 -4.89 3.36
N GLY A 199 -1.84 -4.55 2.32
CA GLY A 199 -0.39 -4.36 2.38
C GLY A 199 0.03 -3.22 3.28
N ASP A 200 -0.43 -2.01 2.98
CA ASP A 200 0.01 -0.79 3.67
C ASP A 200 -0.50 -0.70 5.10
N THR A 201 -1.69 -1.26 5.33
CA THR A 201 -2.25 -1.40 6.68
C THR A 201 -1.62 -2.54 7.49
N VAL A 202 -0.58 -3.21 6.96
CA VAL A 202 0.16 -4.27 7.63
C VAL A 202 -0.76 -5.43 8.01
N GLY A 203 -1.42 -6.02 7.01
CA GLY A 203 -2.40 -7.08 7.24
C GLY A 203 -3.61 -6.60 8.04
N LEU A 204 -4.04 -5.36 7.83
CA LEU A 204 -5.14 -4.68 8.53
C LEU A 204 -4.86 -4.31 10.00
N THR A 205 -3.68 -4.60 10.54
CA THR A 205 -3.34 -4.29 11.95
C THR A 205 -3.26 -2.78 12.24
N LYS A 206 -3.03 -1.97 11.21
CA LYS A 206 -2.98 -0.51 11.28
C LYS A 206 -4.09 0.18 10.49
N ALA A 207 -5.07 -0.57 10.00
CA ALA A 207 -6.14 -0.01 9.18
C ALA A 207 -7.03 0.94 9.99
N SER A 208 -7.30 2.12 9.43
CA SER A 208 -8.37 2.98 9.88
C SER A 208 -9.73 2.33 9.65
N GLY A 209 -10.76 2.82 10.36
CA GLY A 209 -12.14 2.38 10.10
C GLY A 209 -12.58 2.66 8.65
N GLN A 210 -12.05 3.72 8.03
CA GLN A 210 -12.35 4.05 6.63
C GLN A 210 -11.78 3.01 5.67
N ALA A 211 -10.52 2.62 5.84
CA ALA A 211 -9.90 1.57 5.02
C ALA A 211 -10.63 0.23 5.14
N ILE A 212 -11.10 -0.15 6.34
CA ILE A 212 -11.89 -1.37 6.54
C ILE A 212 -13.24 -1.30 5.81
N LEU A 213 -13.93 -0.16 5.86
CA LEU A 213 -15.21 0.03 5.18
C LEU A 213 -15.05 -0.05 3.65
N GLU A 214 -14.08 0.68 3.10
CA GLU A 214 -13.80 0.70 1.66
C GLU A 214 -13.33 -0.68 1.18
N LEU A 215 -12.49 -1.39 1.94
CA LEU A 215 -12.12 -2.77 1.68
C LEU A 215 -13.36 -3.67 1.56
N GLY A 216 -14.29 -3.59 2.51
CA GLY A 216 -15.54 -4.36 2.45
C GLY A 216 -16.37 -4.05 1.21
N GLN A 217 -16.42 -2.78 0.78
CA GLN A 217 -17.12 -2.36 -0.43
C GLN A 217 -16.43 -2.89 -1.70
N ILE A 218 -15.10 -2.83 -1.77
CA ILE A 218 -14.29 -3.37 -2.88
C ILE A 218 -14.53 -4.88 -3.03
N LEU A 219 -14.44 -5.63 -1.93
CA LEU A 219 -14.65 -7.08 -1.90
C LEU A 219 -16.05 -7.44 -2.40
N LYS A 220 -17.07 -6.74 -1.89
CA LYS A 220 -18.47 -6.92 -2.31
C LYS A 220 -18.67 -6.60 -3.78
N ALA A 221 -18.15 -5.48 -4.26
CA ALA A 221 -18.31 -5.04 -5.64
C ALA A 221 -17.63 -6.00 -6.63
N GLY A 222 -16.43 -6.47 -6.29
CA GLY A 222 -15.70 -7.45 -7.10
C GLY A 222 -16.22 -8.88 -6.97
N GLY A 223 -17.05 -9.19 -5.96
CA GLY A 223 -17.51 -10.55 -5.67
C GLY A 223 -16.35 -11.49 -5.32
N ILE A 224 -15.42 -11.01 -4.47
CA ILE A 224 -14.29 -11.79 -3.95
C ILE A 224 -14.26 -11.75 -2.42
N GLU A 225 -13.66 -12.75 -1.81
CA GLU A 225 -13.52 -12.84 -0.36
C GLU A 225 -12.15 -12.37 0.11
N LEU A 226 -12.06 -11.87 1.35
CA LEU A 226 -10.78 -11.47 1.95
C LEU A 226 -9.78 -12.64 1.96
N GLN A 227 -10.25 -13.88 2.10
CA GLN A 227 -9.41 -15.08 2.03
C GLN A 227 -8.68 -15.19 0.68
N THR A 228 -9.32 -14.79 -0.43
CA THR A 228 -8.70 -14.78 -1.76
C THR A 228 -7.56 -13.79 -1.81
N VAL A 229 -7.74 -12.60 -1.22
CA VAL A 229 -6.72 -11.54 -1.14
C VAL A 229 -5.53 -12.00 -0.29
N LEU A 230 -5.79 -12.42 0.96
CA LEU A 230 -4.74 -12.95 1.84
C LEU A 230 -4.05 -14.18 1.24
N GLY A 231 -4.81 -14.99 0.51
CA GLY A 231 -4.29 -16.08 -0.29
C GLY A 231 -3.27 -15.59 -1.32
N ALA A 232 -3.60 -14.60 -2.14
CA ALA A 232 -2.70 -14.05 -3.17
C ALA A 232 -1.42 -13.45 -2.58
N MET A 233 -1.47 -12.91 -1.37
CA MET A 233 -0.32 -12.30 -0.70
C MET A 233 0.54 -13.30 0.10
N LYS A 234 0.12 -14.57 0.24
CA LYS A 234 0.85 -15.57 1.03
C LYS A 234 2.15 -15.99 0.34
N ILE A 235 3.23 -15.39 0.82
CA ILE A 235 4.64 -15.64 0.53
C ILE A 235 5.02 -17.14 0.67
N SER A 236 4.36 -17.86 1.58
CA SER A 236 4.66 -19.26 1.90
C SER A 236 4.54 -20.26 0.75
N ARG A 237 4.03 -19.87 -0.43
CA ARG A 237 3.84 -20.78 -1.56
C ARG A 237 5.08 -21.01 -2.42
N ARG A 238 6.10 -20.15 -2.35
CA ARG A 238 7.34 -20.35 -3.12
C ARG A 238 8.27 -21.40 -2.52
N MET A 239 8.29 -21.53 -1.20
CA MET A 239 9.18 -22.47 -0.51
C MET A 239 8.43 -23.76 -0.18
N ASP A 240 8.97 -24.89 -0.66
CA ASP A 240 8.44 -26.21 -0.35
C ASP A 240 8.31 -26.44 1.17
N LYS A 241 7.25 -27.14 1.60
CA LYS A 241 6.96 -27.36 3.02
C LYS A 241 8.10 -28.03 3.78
N PHE A 242 8.82 -28.97 3.16
CA PHE A 242 9.95 -29.62 3.81
C PHE A 242 11.16 -28.68 3.90
N LYS A 243 11.35 -27.79 2.92
CA LYS A 243 12.38 -26.74 3.01
C LYS A 243 12.10 -25.78 4.17
N ARG A 244 10.84 -25.39 4.37
CA ARG A 244 10.43 -24.57 5.54
C ARG A 244 10.75 -25.26 6.86
N LEU A 245 10.33 -26.52 7.00
CA LEU A 245 10.55 -27.31 8.21
C LEU A 245 12.03 -27.57 8.47
N ARG A 246 12.81 -27.87 7.42
CA ARG A 246 14.25 -28.07 7.51
C ARG A 246 14.97 -26.79 7.92
N ALA A 247 14.62 -25.64 7.34
CA ALA A 247 15.21 -24.37 7.74
C ALA A 247 14.95 -24.08 9.23
N ALA A 248 13.71 -24.28 9.69
CA ALA A 248 13.34 -24.10 11.09
C ALA A 248 14.08 -25.08 12.02
N SER A 249 14.30 -26.33 11.60
CA SER A 249 14.96 -27.35 12.43
C SER A 249 16.47 -27.11 12.64
N HIS A 250 17.08 -26.21 11.88
CA HIS A 250 18.51 -25.86 11.98
C HIS A 250 18.73 -24.48 12.61
N LEU A 251 17.67 -23.86 13.15
CA LEU A 251 17.79 -22.58 13.83
C LEU A 251 18.61 -22.72 15.11
N GLN A 252 19.62 -21.86 15.22
CA GLN A 252 20.26 -21.56 16.48
C GLN A 252 19.48 -20.42 17.14
N LEU A 253 19.08 -20.64 18.39
CA LEU A 253 18.30 -19.69 19.18
C LEU A 253 19.21 -19.05 20.22
N TYR A 254 19.07 -17.74 20.39
CA TYR A 254 19.80 -16.91 21.32
C TYR A 254 18.81 -16.01 22.06
N GLU A 255 19.02 -15.84 23.35
CA GLU A 255 18.32 -14.83 24.15
C GLU A 255 19.26 -13.64 24.34
N ILE A 256 18.84 -12.46 23.87
CA ILE A 256 19.59 -11.21 24.02
C ILE A 256 18.75 -10.24 24.85
N GLY A 257 18.93 -10.29 26.17
CA GLY A 257 18.00 -9.66 27.10
C GLY A 257 16.63 -10.33 26.97
N ASP A 258 15.60 -9.52 26.70
CA ASP A 258 14.22 -10.01 26.50
C ASP A 258 13.92 -10.38 25.04
N LEU A 259 14.92 -10.37 24.15
CA LEU A 259 14.75 -10.60 22.72
C LEU A 259 15.08 -12.05 22.34
N ALA A 260 14.18 -12.67 21.60
CA ALA A 260 14.45 -13.92 20.88
C ALA A 260 15.20 -13.62 19.56
N PHE A 261 16.47 -13.97 19.49
CA PHE A 261 17.28 -13.88 18.28
C PHE A 261 17.52 -15.26 17.70
N CYS A 262 17.23 -15.46 16.41
CA CYS A 262 17.55 -16.71 15.74
C CYS A 262 18.51 -16.51 14.57
N VAL A 263 19.41 -17.47 14.39
CA VAL A 263 20.35 -17.53 13.27
C VAL A 263 20.21 -18.88 12.59
N GLY A 264 20.09 -18.91 11.26
CA GLY A 264 19.93 -20.16 10.54
C GLY A 264 20.50 -20.16 9.12
N PRO A 265 21.09 -21.28 8.68
CA PRO A 265 21.47 -21.48 7.29
C PRO A 265 20.21 -21.66 6.44
N ILE A 266 20.30 -21.30 5.16
CA ILE A 266 19.20 -21.48 4.22
C ILE A 266 19.70 -21.95 2.85
N GLU A 267 18.76 -22.41 2.02
CA GLU A 267 18.97 -22.50 0.57
C GLU A 267 18.88 -21.10 -0.06
N HIS A 268 19.79 -20.78 -0.99
CA HIS A 268 20.03 -19.43 -1.49
C HIS A 268 18.79 -18.68 -1.99
N ASP A 269 17.92 -19.35 -2.78
CA ASP A 269 16.78 -18.72 -3.43
C ASP A 269 15.65 -18.29 -2.47
N TYR A 270 15.76 -18.62 -1.18
CA TYR A 270 14.72 -18.41 -0.19
C TYR A 270 15.10 -17.42 0.91
N LEU A 271 16.14 -16.59 0.74
CA LEU A 271 16.63 -15.66 1.77
C LEU A 271 15.55 -14.80 2.39
N PHE A 272 14.73 -14.13 1.58
CA PHE A 272 13.61 -13.36 2.08
C PHE A 272 12.54 -14.23 2.79
N TYR A 273 12.16 -15.35 2.15
CA TYR A 273 11.08 -16.23 2.59
C TYR A 273 11.39 -16.91 3.93
N THR A 274 12.62 -17.38 4.10
CA THR A 274 13.07 -18.09 5.29
C THR A 274 13.28 -17.14 6.46
N THR A 275 13.87 -15.97 6.23
CA THR A 275 13.98 -14.95 7.30
C THR A 275 12.61 -14.50 7.79
N SER A 276 11.64 -14.35 6.88
CA SER A 276 10.26 -14.00 7.25
C SER A 276 9.57 -15.11 8.05
N LEU A 277 9.75 -16.38 7.65
CA LEU A 277 9.28 -17.54 8.43
C LEU A 277 9.82 -17.52 9.86
N PHE A 278 11.08 -17.15 10.06
CA PHE A 278 11.67 -17.12 11.40
C PHE A 278 11.04 -16.05 12.30
N ILE A 279 10.72 -14.88 11.74
CA ILE A 279 9.93 -13.86 12.45
C ILE A 279 8.52 -14.38 12.77
N GLU A 280 7.86 -15.07 11.82
CA GLU A 280 6.54 -15.68 12.03
C GLU A 280 6.56 -16.77 13.12
N LEU A 281 7.66 -17.49 13.29
CA LEU A 281 7.84 -18.50 14.34
C LEU A 281 8.01 -17.89 15.74
N GLY A 282 8.24 -16.58 15.84
CA GLY A 282 8.31 -15.85 17.11
C GLY A 282 9.64 -15.17 17.39
N ALA A 283 10.58 -15.12 16.44
CA ALA A 283 11.83 -14.40 16.63
C ALA A 283 11.61 -12.87 16.59
N ASP A 284 12.21 -12.15 17.55
CA ASP A 284 12.29 -10.69 17.55
C ASP A 284 13.31 -10.20 16.52
N LEU A 285 14.40 -10.95 16.36
CA LEU A 285 15.44 -10.73 15.37
C LEU A 285 15.74 -12.06 14.67
N ALA A 286 15.91 -12.03 13.36
CA ALA A 286 16.24 -13.22 12.58
C ALA A 286 17.36 -12.92 11.59
N LEU A 287 18.47 -13.67 11.65
CA LEU A 287 19.55 -13.64 10.68
C LEU A 287 19.53 -14.94 9.87
N ALA A 288 19.18 -14.84 8.60
CA ALA A 288 19.35 -15.94 7.66
C ALA A 288 20.64 -15.75 6.86
N TYR A 289 21.34 -16.84 6.59
CA TYR A 289 22.55 -16.81 5.76
C TYR A 289 22.58 -17.95 4.74
N ALA A 290 23.08 -17.64 3.55
CA ALA A 290 23.37 -18.61 2.50
C ALA A 290 24.82 -18.43 2.05
N GLN A 291 25.57 -19.53 1.94
CA GLN A 291 26.91 -19.52 1.38
C GLN A 291 26.86 -20.08 -0.05
N GLU A 292 27.34 -19.30 -1.01
CA GLU A 292 27.55 -19.72 -2.41
C GLU A 292 28.99 -19.46 -2.78
N ASP A 293 29.75 -20.51 -3.12
CA ASP A 293 31.15 -20.44 -3.53
C ASP A 293 31.99 -19.48 -2.66
N HIS A 294 32.26 -18.27 -3.15
CA HIS A 294 33.05 -17.20 -2.52
C HIS A 294 32.21 -16.04 -1.96
N ARG A 295 30.89 -16.19 -1.85
CA ARG A 295 29.94 -15.17 -1.42
C ARG A 295 29.10 -15.67 -0.24
N LEU A 296 28.96 -14.81 0.77
CA LEU A 296 28.06 -15.02 1.90
C LEU A 296 26.91 -14.01 1.78
N CYS A 297 25.71 -14.52 1.53
CA CYS A 297 24.49 -13.73 1.47
C CYS A 297 23.85 -13.73 2.86
N LEU A 298 23.64 -12.54 3.43
CA LEU A 298 23.05 -12.36 4.75
C LEU A 298 21.76 -11.56 4.65
N ARG A 299 20.76 -11.93 5.44
CA ARG A 299 19.57 -11.09 5.66
C ARG A 299 19.23 -11.07 7.14
N LEU A 300 19.24 -9.86 7.69
CA LEU A 300 18.70 -9.58 9.01
C LEU A 300 17.26 -9.06 8.85
N ALA A 301 16.33 -9.63 9.62
CA ALA A 301 14.99 -9.10 9.79
C ALA A 301 14.73 -8.86 11.28
N LYS A 302 13.86 -7.88 11.53
CA LYS A 302 13.39 -7.52 12.87
C LYS A 302 11.87 -7.63 12.89
N SER A 303 11.32 -8.25 13.93
CA SER A 303 9.89 -8.27 14.19
C SER A 303 9.38 -6.86 14.45
N ARG A 304 8.25 -6.50 13.84
CA ARG A 304 7.62 -5.19 14.02
C ARG A 304 7.11 -4.96 15.44
N ASN A 305 6.93 -6.02 16.23
CA ASN A 305 6.48 -5.97 17.62
C ASN A 305 7.64 -5.83 18.63
N SER A 306 8.89 -6.00 18.19
CA SER A 306 10.03 -5.97 19.09
C SER A 306 10.44 -4.51 19.41
N GLN A 307 10.60 -4.20 20.69
CA GLN A 307 11.10 -2.90 21.17
C GLN A 307 12.62 -2.72 20.93
N ALA A 308 13.28 -3.67 20.26
CA ALA A 308 14.72 -3.69 20.06
C ALA A 308 15.22 -2.53 19.16
N HIS A 309 16.00 -1.59 19.68
CA HIS A 309 16.71 -0.62 18.86
C HIS A 309 18.04 -1.23 18.37
N CYS A 310 18.11 -1.67 17.11
CA CYS A 310 19.39 -2.06 16.51
C CYS A 310 20.18 -0.79 16.16
N HIS A 311 21.18 -0.46 16.98
CA HIS A 311 22.21 0.50 16.60
C HIS A 311 23.28 -0.24 15.80
N ALA A 312 23.51 0.16 14.54
CA ALA A 312 24.70 -0.25 13.83
C ALA A 312 25.90 0.42 14.52
N LEU A 313 26.75 -0.36 15.17
CA LEU A 313 28.07 0.10 15.57
C LEU A 313 28.92 0.12 14.29
N ALA A 314 29.38 1.33 13.92
CA ALA A 314 30.25 1.59 12.79
C ALA A 314 31.66 1.04 13.03
#